data_AF-A0A919W533-F1
#
_entry.id   AF-A0A919W533-F1
#
_cell.length_a   1.000
_cell.length_b   1.000
_cell.length_c   1.000
_cell.angle_alpha   90.00
_cell.angle_beta   90.00
_cell.angle_gamma   90.00
#
_symmetry.space_group_name_H-M   'P 1'
#
loop_
_entity.id
_entity.type
_entity.pdbx_description
1 polymer ?
#
loop_
_entity_poly.entity_id
_entity_poly.type
_entity_poly.pdbx_seq_one_letter_code
_entity_poly.pdbx_strand_id
1 'polypeptide(L)'
;MIYAAGDRLAWLLPLLEQSPAGISAMLPHLSLADTPLPALVRFALTAWGEYWPALALDWLESGWPIQELLDVLAEMKDSRELSQPLRHRAAHLWRKVVLP
;
A
#
# COMPACT_ATOMS: atom_id res chain seq x y z
N MET A 1 -12.20 -19.39 17.29
CA MET A 1 -12.47 -18.41 16.21
C MET A 1 -11.18 -17.66 15.98
N ILE A 2 -10.41 -18.06 14.96
CA ILE A 2 -9.08 -17.49 14.69
C ILE A 2 -9.35 -16.23 13.88
N TYR A 3 -9.21 -15.06 14.49
CA TYR A 3 -9.17 -13.79 13.74
C TYR A 3 -7.92 -13.85 12.86
N ALA A 4 -8.12 -14.30 11.62
CA ALA A 4 -7.07 -14.42 10.62
C ALA A 4 -6.47 -13.04 10.39
N ALA A 5 -5.16 -12.95 10.18
CA ALA A 5 -4.39 -11.71 10.16
C ALA A 5 -5.03 -10.53 9.39
N GLY A 6 -5.86 -10.81 8.37
CA GLY A 6 -6.63 -9.81 7.63
C GLY A 6 -7.57 -8.94 8.48
N ASP A 7 -8.24 -9.49 9.51
CA ASP A 7 -9.10 -8.68 10.39
C ASP A 7 -8.26 -7.64 11.14
N ARG A 8 -7.08 -8.04 11.64
CA ARG A 8 -6.19 -7.11 12.35
C ARG A 8 -5.65 -6.01 11.43
N LEU A 9 -5.40 -6.31 10.16
CA LEU A 9 -4.97 -5.29 9.18
C LEU A 9 -6.09 -4.31 8.84
N ALA A 10 -7.34 -4.78 8.74
CA ALA A 10 -8.49 -3.91 8.55
C ALA A 10 -8.63 -2.86 9.67
N TRP A 11 -8.37 -3.25 10.93
CA TRP A 11 -8.35 -2.32 12.07
C TRP A 11 -7.20 -1.30 12.02
N LEU A 12 -6.15 -1.57 11.25
CA LEU A 12 -4.99 -0.69 11.11
C LEU A 12 -5.07 0.22 9.86
N LEU A 13 -6.06 0.03 8.98
CA LEU A 13 -6.24 0.85 7.77
C LEU A 13 -6.22 2.37 8.03
N PRO A 14 -6.85 2.90 9.09
CA PRO A 14 -6.78 4.33 9.38
C PRO A 14 -5.37 4.88 9.61
N LEU A 15 -4.37 4.03 9.86
CA LEU A 15 -2.97 4.49 9.91
C LEU A 15 -2.49 5.04 8.56
N LEU A 16 -3.05 4.57 7.43
CA LEU A 16 -2.69 5.06 6.09
C LEU A 16 -3.14 6.50 5.84
N GLU A 17 -4.04 7.03 6.66
CA GLU A 17 -4.43 8.45 6.61
C GLU A 17 -3.29 9.36 7.09
N GLN A 18 -2.32 8.81 7.81
CA GLN A 18 -1.09 9.50 8.17
C GLN A 18 -0.04 9.37 7.07
N SER A 19 0.92 10.29 7.02
CA SER A 19 2.05 10.15 6.10
C SER A 19 3.08 9.12 6.62
N PRO A 20 3.80 8.42 5.71
CA PRO A 20 4.89 7.53 6.12
C PRO A 20 5.94 8.21 6.98
N ALA A 21 6.25 9.49 6.69
CA ALA A 21 7.19 10.28 7.47
C ALA A 21 6.68 10.54 8.90
N GLY A 22 5.40 10.81 9.07
CA GLY A 22 4.77 11.00 10.38
C GLY A 22 4.84 9.72 11.22
N ILE A 23 4.55 8.57 10.63
CA ILE A 23 4.64 7.28 11.33
C ILE A 23 6.09 6.92 11.65
N SER A 24 7.02 7.16 10.73
CA SER A 24 8.46 6.96 10.98
C SER A 24 8.95 7.82 12.15
N ALA A 25 8.47 9.05 12.26
CA ALA A 25 8.80 9.94 13.38
C ALA A 25 8.21 9.46 14.72
N MET A 26 7.06 8.77 14.69
CA MET A 26 6.46 8.16 15.88
C MET A 26 7.16 6.86 16.33
N LEU A 27 7.83 6.17 15.40
CA LEU A 27 8.50 4.89 15.62
C LEU A 27 9.99 4.94 15.26
N PRO A 28 10.78 5.89 15.81
CA PRO A 28 12.15 6.15 15.34
C PRO A 28 13.13 5.00 15.61
N HIS A 29 12.76 4.04 16.45
CA HIS A 29 13.59 2.90 16.84
C HIS A 29 13.20 1.59 16.15
N LEU A 30 12.17 1.59 15.31
CA LEU A 30 11.71 0.41 14.60
C LEU A 30 12.12 0.48 13.14
N SER A 31 12.67 -0.63 12.64
CA SER A 31 12.76 -0.85 11.20
C SER A 31 11.35 -1.04 10.67
N LEU A 32 10.94 -0.21 9.72
CA LEU A 32 9.60 -0.27 9.12
C LEU A 32 9.34 -1.62 8.44
N ALA A 33 10.38 -2.31 7.96
CA ALA A 33 10.27 -3.65 7.40
C ALA A 33 9.86 -4.71 8.44
N ASP A 34 10.17 -4.49 9.72
CA ASP A 34 9.84 -5.40 10.83
C ASP A 34 8.48 -5.07 11.48
N THR A 35 7.76 -4.09 10.94
CA THR A 35 6.43 -3.69 11.39
C THR A 35 5.34 -4.35 10.52
N PRO A 36 4.07 -4.35 10.93
CA PRO A 36 2.98 -4.78 10.05
C PRO A 36 2.70 -3.83 8.88
N LEU A 37 3.43 -2.71 8.73
CA LEU A 37 3.16 -1.70 7.70
C LEU A 37 3.28 -2.22 6.26
N PRO A 38 4.29 -3.03 5.87
CA PRO A 38 4.34 -3.59 4.52
C PRO A 38 3.10 -4.45 4.21
N ALA A 39 2.68 -5.28 5.17
CA ALA A 39 1.47 -6.10 5.04
C ALA A 39 0.20 -5.25 5.01
N LEU A 40 0.15 -4.15 5.76
CA LEU A 40 -0.96 -3.20 5.76
C LEU A 40 -1.10 -2.47 4.42
N VAL A 41 0.00 -1.94 3.87
CA VAL A 41 0.02 -1.27 2.56
C VAL A 41 -0.42 -2.26 1.48
N ARG A 42 0.11 -3.49 1.50
CA ARG A 42 -0.31 -4.57 0.60
C ARG A 42 -1.82 -4.83 0.70
N PHE A 43 -2.32 -5.00 1.91
CA PHE A 43 -3.74 -5.24 2.16
C PHE A 43 -4.61 -4.10 1.63
N ALA A 44 -4.21 -2.85 1.86
CA ALA A 44 -4.94 -1.67 1.43
C ALA A 44 -4.98 -1.50 -0.10
N LEU A 45 -3.92 -1.87 -0.83
CA LEU A 45 -3.92 -1.89 -2.29
C LEU A 45 -4.98 -2.85 -2.87
N THR A 46 -5.29 -3.93 -2.15
CA THR A 46 -6.28 -4.93 -2.52
C THR A 46 -7.63 -4.77 -1.82
N ALA A 47 -7.78 -3.72 -1.00
CA ALA A 47 -8.98 -3.50 -0.23
C ALA A 47 -10.15 -3.05 -1.12
N TRP A 48 -11.36 -3.18 -0.59
CA TRP A 48 -12.58 -2.81 -1.29
C TRP A 48 -12.68 -1.29 -1.53
N GLY A 49 -13.32 -0.93 -2.64
CA GLY A 49 -13.52 0.46 -3.02
C GLY A 49 -12.23 1.15 -3.47
N GLU A 50 -12.27 2.49 -3.54
CA GLU A 50 -11.14 3.28 -4.07
C GLU A 50 -10.33 4.00 -2.99
N TYR A 51 -10.89 4.16 -1.79
CA TYR A 51 -10.31 4.99 -0.74
C TYR A 51 -8.97 4.43 -0.20
N TRP A 52 -8.98 3.17 0.24
CA TRP A 52 -7.78 2.54 0.80
C TRP A 52 -6.69 2.30 -0.25
N PRO A 53 -7.01 1.84 -1.49
CA PRO A 53 -6.02 1.77 -2.55
C PRO A 53 -5.43 3.14 -2.90
N ALA A 54 -6.23 4.21 -2.89
CA ALA A 54 -5.73 5.56 -3.16
C ALA A 54 -4.70 6.00 -2.10
N LEU A 55 -5.00 5.81 -0.81
CA LEU A 55 -4.07 6.15 0.29
C LEU A 55 -2.79 5.30 0.21
N ALA A 56 -2.92 4.01 -0.08
CA ALA A 56 -1.76 3.14 -0.23
C ALA A 56 -0.87 3.59 -1.41
N LEU A 57 -1.46 4.02 -2.53
CA LEU A 57 -0.71 4.59 -3.65
C LEU A 57 -0.06 5.93 -3.28
N ASP A 58 -0.72 6.78 -2.49
CA ASP A 58 -0.13 8.04 -2.00
C ASP A 58 1.16 7.76 -1.20
N TRP A 59 1.14 6.71 -0.36
CA TRP A 59 2.31 6.28 0.38
C TRP A 59 3.46 5.85 -0.53
N LEU A 60 3.20 5.04 -1.55
CA LEU A 60 4.22 4.61 -2.50
C LEU A 60 4.79 5.78 -3.30
N GLU A 61 3.93 6.72 -3.71
CA GLU A 61 4.35 7.95 -4.40
C GLU A 61 5.22 8.85 -3.52
N SER A 62 5.00 8.84 -2.20
CA SER A 62 5.83 9.57 -1.23
C SER A 62 7.21 8.94 -0.95
N GLY A 63 7.51 7.79 -1.56
CA GLY A 63 8.81 7.12 -1.44
C GLY A 63 8.84 5.93 -0.50
N TRP A 64 7.67 5.42 -0.06
CA TRP A 64 7.62 4.14 0.65
C TRP A 64 8.17 2.99 -0.23
N PRO A 65 8.86 1.97 0.34
CA PRO A 65 9.40 0.85 -0.44
C PRO A 65 8.35 0.17 -1.32
N ILE A 66 8.67 -0.02 -2.59
CA ILE A 66 7.74 -0.53 -3.63
C ILE A 66 8.08 -1.96 -4.05
N GLN A 67 9.31 -2.42 -3.81
CA GLN A 67 9.87 -3.64 -4.39
C GLN A 67 9.04 -4.90 -4.09
N GLU A 68 8.51 -5.03 -2.87
CA GLU A 68 7.70 -6.18 -2.45
C GLU A 68 6.22 -6.08 -2.88
N LEU A 69 5.84 -5.00 -3.56
CA LEU A 69 4.47 -4.71 -3.98
C LEU A 69 4.33 -4.68 -5.50
N LEU A 70 5.40 -5.01 -6.25
CA LEU A 70 5.38 -4.97 -7.72
C LEU A 70 4.38 -5.94 -8.34
N ASP A 71 4.19 -7.10 -7.72
CA ASP A 71 3.18 -8.08 -8.12
C ASP A 71 1.76 -7.50 -7.98
N VAL A 72 1.47 -6.87 -6.84
CA VAL A 72 0.16 -6.24 -6.58
C VAL A 72 -0.06 -5.05 -7.51
N LEU A 73 0.95 -4.21 -7.74
CA LEU A 73 0.84 -3.11 -8.69
C LEU A 73 0.63 -3.60 -10.13
N ALA A 74 1.21 -4.74 -10.50
CA ALA A 74 0.99 -5.37 -11.80
C ALA A 74 -0.45 -5.85 -11.96
N GLU A 75 -1.04 -6.44 -10.92
CA GLU A 75 -2.45 -6.84 -10.90
C GLU A 75 -3.38 -5.62 -10.94
N MET A 76 -3.09 -4.59 -10.14
CA MET A 76 -3.91 -3.38 -10.09
C MET A 76 -3.97 -2.65 -11.43
N LYS A 77 -2.84 -2.49 -12.13
CA LYS A 77 -2.83 -1.78 -13.43
C LYS A 77 -3.70 -2.48 -14.50
N ASP A 78 -3.84 -3.81 -14.40
CA ASP A 78 -4.56 -4.63 -15.37
C ASP A 78 -5.99 -4.98 -14.91
N SER A 79 -6.35 -4.66 -13.66
CA SER A 79 -7.67 -4.95 -13.08
C SER A 79 -8.76 -4.15 -13.77
N ARG A 80 -9.86 -4.82 -14.18
CA ARG A 80 -11.04 -4.13 -14.75
C ARG A 80 -11.97 -3.55 -13.70
N GLU A 81 -11.81 -3.97 -12.44
CA GLU A 81 -12.68 -3.57 -11.33
C GLU A 81 -12.26 -2.21 -10.74
N LEU A 82 -10.98 -1.85 -10.87
CA LEU A 82 -10.45 -0.58 -10.40
C LEU A 82 -10.74 0.56 -11.38
N SER A 83 -10.90 1.76 -10.85
CA SER A 83 -11.06 2.97 -11.66
C SER A 83 -9.81 3.30 -12.47
N GLN A 84 -10.01 4.00 -13.59
CA GLN A 84 -8.91 4.42 -14.46
C GLN A 84 -7.81 5.21 -13.72
N PRO A 85 -8.11 6.14 -12.78
CA PRO A 85 -7.09 6.84 -12.01
C PRO A 85 -6.18 5.89 -11.21
N LEU A 86 -6.76 4.92 -10.48
CA LEU A 86 -5.97 3.98 -9.67
C LEU A 86 -5.08 3.09 -10.54
N ARG A 87 -5.61 2.57 -11.66
CA ARG A 87 -4.82 1.77 -12.60
C ARG A 87 -3.68 2.55 -13.20
N HIS A 88 -3.92 3.82 -13.55
CA HIS A 88 -2.89 4.68 -14.12
C HIS A 88 -1.76 4.96 -13.12
N ARG A 89 -2.10 5.25 -11.86
CA ARG A 89 -1.14 5.44 -10.77
C ARG A 89 -0.32 4.18 -10.51
N ALA A 90 -0.97 3.02 -10.40
CA ALA A 90 -0.30 1.73 -10.24
C ALA A 90 0.64 1.42 -11.42
N ALA A 91 0.20 1.67 -12.66
CA ALA A 91 1.02 1.48 -13.84
C ALA A 91 2.26 2.39 -13.85
N HIS A 92 2.09 3.65 -13.44
CA HIS A 92 3.20 4.60 -13.35
C HIS A 92 4.26 4.14 -12.34
N LEU A 93 3.84 3.76 -11.13
CA LEU A 93 4.75 3.24 -10.10
C LEU A 93 5.44 1.95 -10.53
N TRP A 94 4.69 1.01 -11.12
CA TRP A 94 5.25 -0.25 -11.61
C TRP A 94 6.31 -0.03 -12.69
N ARG A 95 6.04 0.84 -13.68
CA ARG A 95 7.00 1.17 -14.74
C ARG A 95 8.27 1.82 -14.19
N LYS A 96 8.14 2.74 -13.23
CA LYS A 96 9.29 3.43 -12.62
C LYS A 96 10.30 2.47 -12.00
N VAL A 97 9.85 1.30 -11.52
CA VAL A 97 10.72 0.30 -10.91
C VAL A 97 11.22 -0.74 -11.92
N VAL A 98 10.37 -1.14 -12.87
CA VAL A 98 10.69 -2.20 -13.85
C VAL A 98 11.49 -1.69 -15.05
N LEU A 99 11.31 -0.42 -15.43
CA LEU A 99 11.97 0.24 -16.56
C LEU A 99 12.81 1.42 -16.04
N PRO A 100 14.01 1.17 -15.49
CA PRO A 100 14.89 2.22 -14.98
C PRO A 100 15.47 3.12 -16.10
#